data_AF-A0A8H4XQM6-F1
#
_entry.id   AF-A0A8H4XQM6-F1
#
_cell.length_a   1.000
_cell.length_b   1.000
_cell.length_c   1.000
_cell.angle_alpha   90.00
_cell.angle_beta   90.00
_cell.angle_gamma   90.00
#
_symmetry.space_group_name_H-M   'P 1'
#
loop_
_entity.id
_entity.type
_entity.pdbx_description
1 polymer ?
#
loop_
_entity_poly.entity_id
_entity_poly.type
_entity_poly.pdbx_seq_one_letter_code
_entity_poly.pdbx_strand_id
1 'polypeptide(L)'
;LSMQTPALQAAISAIAASILGRQHDDRDFVNESLKFYTSGLRELQKSLWNPDVMYNDEILAVCLCLGLYEAMECPGDAQQAYYNHCRACMRLVEARGADRHMSGVAHELFLGIRAQGHGESCSKLLIKPSMDDYAVDAAPKARYGSTSGLLV
;
A
#
# COMPACT_ATOMS: atom_id res chain seq x y z
N LEU A 1 -8.28 4.04 22.94
CA LEU A 1 -8.69 3.99 21.52
C LEU A 1 -7.51 4.49 20.72
N SER A 2 -6.90 3.61 19.93
CA SER A 2 -5.62 3.83 19.24
C SER A 2 -5.65 5.11 18.39
N MET A 3 -4.66 5.98 18.52
CA MET A 3 -4.49 7.12 17.59
C MET A 3 -4.13 6.56 16.21
N GLN A 4 -5.13 6.33 15.38
CA GLN A 4 -4.91 6.05 13.96
C GLN A 4 -4.42 7.32 13.28
N THR A 5 -3.38 7.21 12.45
CA THR A 5 -2.91 8.33 11.63
C THR A 5 -4.01 8.79 10.67
N PRO A 6 -3.97 10.06 10.23
CA PRO A 6 -4.89 10.57 9.22
C PRO A 6 -4.91 9.70 7.95
N ALA A 7 -3.75 9.12 7.57
CA ALA A 7 -3.62 8.25 6.42
C ALA A 7 -4.40 6.93 6.60
N LEU A 8 -4.26 6.29 7.76
CA LEU A 8 -4.95 5.03 8.06
C LEU A 8 -6.46 5.23 8.19
N GLN A 9 -6.88 6.32 8.84
CA GLN A 9 -8.29 6.67 8.93
C GLN A 9 -8.90 6.87 7.54
N ALA A 10 -8.25 7.66 6.68
CA ALA A 10 -8.73 7.89 5.33
C ALA A 10 -8.79 6.60 4.49
N ALA A 11 -7.77 5.73 4.58
CA ALA A 11 -7.75 4.47 3.84
C ALA A 11 -8.88 3.51 4.28
N ILE A 12 -9.12 3.37 5.59
CA ILE A 12 -10.21 2.55 6.13
C ILE A 12 -11.57 3.16 5.74
N SER A 13 -11.72 4.48 5.84
CA SER A 13 -12.94 5.18 5.42
C SER A 13 -13.24 4.99 3.94
N ALA A 14 -12.21 4.97 3.08
CA ALA A 14 -12.38 4.69 1.66
C ALA A 14 -12.96 3.29 1.43
N ILE A 15 -12.37 2.26 2.05
CA ILE A 15 -12.88 0.88 1.94
C ILE A 15 -14.32 0.79 2.46
N ALA A 16 -14.56 1.33 3.66
CA ALA A 16 -15.87 1.24 4.31
C ALA A 16 -16.96 1.95 3.49
N ALA A 17 -16.70 3.16 2.99
CA ALA A 17 -17.64 3.90 2.16
C ALA A 17 -17.90 3.20 0.81
N SER A 18 -16.87 2.60 0.20
CA SER A 18 -17.05 1.80 -1.02
C SER A 18 -17.94 0.57 -0.74
N ILE A 19 -17.67 -0.21 0.31
CA ILE A 19 -18.48 -1.38 0.67
C ILE A 19 -19.93 -0.99 0.89
N LEU A 20 -20.18 0.03 1.72
CA LEU A 20 -21.54 0.48 2.02
C LEU A 20 -22.25 1.00 0.77
N GLY A 21 -21.57 1.80 -0.06
CA GLY A 21 -22.12 2.29 -1.32
C GLY A 21 -22.48 1.17 -2.27
N ARG A 22 -21.64 0.14 -2.39
CA ARG A 22 -21.92 -1.04 -3.23
C ARG A 22 -23.04 -1.92 -2.66
N GLN A 23 -23.07 -2.12 -1.36
CA GLN A 23 -24.10 -2.94 -0.70
C GLN A 23 -25.50 -2.33 -0.78
N HIS A 24 -25.59 -1.00 -0.76
CA HIS A 24 -26.86 -0.27 -0.76
C HIS A 24 -27.20 0.40 -2.09
N ASP A 25 -26.41 0.17 -3.15
CA ASP A 25 -26.52 0.86 -4.45
C ASP A 25 -26.53 2.39 -4.32
N ASP A 26 -25.78 2.90 -3.35
CA ASP A 26 -25.67 4.32 -3.03
C ASP A 26 -24.41 4.90 -3.67
N ARG A 27 -24.61 5.66 -4.75
CA ARG A 27 -23.53 6.29 -5.51
C ARG A 27 -22.87 7.44 -4.76
N ASP A 28 -23.52 8.05 -3.79
CA ASP A 28 -22.93 9.12 -3.00
C ASP A 28 -21.85 8.57 -2.07
N PHE A 29 -22.08 7.41 -1.46
CA PHE A 29 -21.05 6.71 -0.69
C PHE A 29 -19.86 6.24 -1.54
N VAL A 30 -20.10 5.77 -2.77
CA VAL A 30 -19.01 5.42 -3.72
C VAL A 30 -18.23 6.68 -4.14
N ASN A 31 -18.89 7.82 -4.33
CA ASN A 31 -18.19 9.07 -4.63
C ASN A 31 -17.39 9.58 -3.43
N GLU A 32 -17.92 9.43 -2.22
CA GLU A 32 -17.23 9.82 -0.98
C GLU A 32 -16.01 8.93 -0.73
N SER A 33 -16.09 7.64 -1.07
CA SER A 33 -14.95 6.72 -0.95
C SER A 33 -13.75 7.16 -1.77
N LEU A 34 -13.97 7.72 -2.96
CA LEU A 34 -12.90 8.26 -3.80
C LEU A 34 -12.21 9.48 -3.17
N LYS A 35 -12.96 10.31 -2.44
CA LYS A 35 -12.40 11.47 -1.71
C LYS A 35 -11.50 10.99 -0.58
N PHE A 36 -11.96 9.99 0.20
CA PHE A 36 -11.15 9.39 1.25
C PHE A 36 -9.89 8.72 0.71
N TYR A 37 -10.01 7.97 -0.39
CA TYR A 37 -8.86 7.36 -1.07
C TYR A 37 -7.82 8.41 -1.47
N THR A 38 -8.25 9.48 -2.15
CA THR A 38 -7.36 10.57 -2.58
C THR A 38 -6.71 11.27 -1.40
N SER A 39 -7.45 11.48 -0.31
CA SER A 39 -6.90 12.03 0.92
C SER A 39 -5.89 11.08 1.58
N GLY A 40 -6.17 9.78 1.58
CA GLY A 40 -5.28 8.75 2.11
C GLY A 40 -3.94 8.70 1.37
N LEU A 41 -3.96 8.76 0.03
CA LEU A 41 -2.74 8.86 -0.78
C LEU A 41 -1.89 10.08 -0.40
N ARG A 42 -2.54 11.24 -0.19
CA ARG A 42 -1.84 12.48 0.19
C ARG A 42 -1.18 12.37 1.57
N GLU A 43 -1.88 11.82 2.57
CA GLU A 43 -1.32 11.65 3.91
C GLU A 43 -0.25 10.55 3.97
N LEU A 44 -0.43 9.48 3.18
CA LEU A 44 0.59 8.44 2.99
C LEU A 44 1.87 9.07 2.42
N GLN A 45 1.77 9.89 1.38
CA GLN A 45 2.93 10.56 0.78
C GLN A 45 3.71 11.40 1.80
N LYS A 46 3.01 12.19 2.64
CA LYS A 46 3.66 12.96 3.72
C LYS A 46 4.40 12.05 4.70
N SER A 47 3.80 10.92 5.04
CA SER A 47 4.39 9.96 5.97
C SER A 47 5.62 9.27 5.38
N LEU A 48 5.60 8.97 4.08
CA LEU A 48 6.75 8.40 3.37
C LEU A 48 7.93 9.37 3.23
N TRP A 49 7.69 10.69 3.29
CA TRP A 49 8.74 11.70 3.32
C TRP A 49 9.33 11.96 4.70
N ASN A 50 8.69 11.46 5.76
CA ASN A 50 9.17 11.60 7.11
C ASN A 50 10.01 10.37 7.52
N PRO A 51 11.34 10.50 7.67
CA PRO A 51 12.22 9.38 7.98
C PRO A 51 11.93 8.72 9.32
N ASP A 52 11.28 9.44 10.25
CA ASP A 52 10.98 8.94 11.59
C ASP A 52 9.79 7.97 11.60
N VAL A 53 8.93 8.01 10.58
CA VAL A 53 7.68 7.24 10.54
C VAL A 53 7.50 6.38 9.30
N MET A 54 8.25 6.63 8.22
CA MET A 54 8.08 5.94 6.93
C MET A 54 8.18 4.41 7.02
N TYR A 55 8.83 3.87 8.05
CA TYR A 55 9.02 2.43 8.28
C TYR A 55 8.13 1.86 9.38
N ASN A 56 7.14 2.60 9.87
CA ASN A 56 6.19 2.11 10.87
C ASN A 56 5.21 1.12 10.24
N ASP A 57 4.81 0.08 10.97
CA ASP A 57 3.84 -0.94 10.53
C ASP A 57 2.57 -0.34 9.95
N GLU A 58 2.13 0.76 10.55
CA GLU A 58 0.96 1.51 10.09
C GLU A 58 1.10 2.02 8.66
N ILE A 59 2.28 2.45 8.21
CA ILE A 59 2.47 2.92 6.83
C ILE A 59 2.27 1.77 5.84
N LEU A 60 2.74 0.57 6.21
CA LEU A 60 2.50 -0.62 5.39
C LEU A 60 1.02 -1.01 5.38
N ALA A 61 0.33 -0.87 6.52
CA ALA A 61 -1.11 -1.10 6.60
C ALA A 61 -1.90 -0.12 5.71
N VAL A 62 -1.52 1.17 5.70
CA VAL A 62 -2.13 2.18 4.83
C VAL A 62 -1.97 1.80 3.36
N CYS A 63 -0.77 1.43 2.92
CA CYS A 63 -0.55 0.99 1.54
C CYS A 63 -1.44 -0.22 1.18
N LEU A 64 -1.52 -1.20 2.07
CA LEU A 64 -2.38 -2.36 1.86
C LEU A 64 -3.86 -2.00 1.74
N CYS A 65 -4.37 -1.11 2.59
CA CYS A 65 -5.76 -0.66 2.53
C CYS A 65 -6.06 0.11 1.23
N LEU A 66 -5.14 0.98 0.79
CA LEU A 66 -5.34 1.74 -0.46
C LEU A 66 -5.26 0.83 -1.70
N GLY A 67 -4.35 -0.15 -1.72
CA GLY A 67 -4.31 -1.16 -2.77
C GLY A 67 -5.58 -2.03 -2.81
N LEU A 68 -6.15 -2.38 -1.65
CA LEU A 68 -7.43 -3.08 -1.58
C LEU A 68 -8.58 -2.25 -2.15
N TYR A 69 -8.60 -0.94 -1.86
CA TYR A 69 -9.58 -0.02 -2.43
C TYR A 69 -9.48 0.01 -3.97
N GLU A 70 -8.27 0.12 -4.52
CA GLU A 70 -8.05 0.08 -5.97
C GLU A 70 -8.55 -1.23 -6.60
N ALA A 71 -8.35 -2.37 -5.93
CA ALA A 71 -8.86 -3.66 -6.38
C ALA A 71 -10.39 -3.75 -6.38
N MET A 72 -11.05 -3.11 -5.42
CA MET A 72 -12.51 -3.11 -5.31
C MET A 72 -13.20 -2.16 -6.28
N GLU A 73 -12.70 -0.93 -6.39
CA GLU A 73 -13.38 0.15 -7.13
C GLU A 73 -12.84 0.38 -8.54
N CYS A 74 -11.66 -0.17 -8.86
CA CYS A 74 -11.03 -0.10 -10.18
C CYS A 74 -11.12 1.32 -10.82
N PRO A 75 -10.63 2.38 -10.17
CA PRO A 75 -10.80 3.75 -10.66
C PRO A 75 -9.96 4.02 -11.93
N GLY A 76 -10.54 3.92 -13.12
CA GLY A 76 -9.89 4.22 -14.41
C GLY A 76 -9.20 3.02 -15.08
N ASP A 77 -8.04 3.21 -15.74
CA ASP A 77 -7.21 2.17 -16.39
C ASP A 77 -6.48 1.30 -15.33
N ALA A 78 -7.27 0.80 -14.38
CA ALA A 78 -6.94 0.63 -12.97
C ALA A 78 -6.23 -0.67 -12.60
N GLN A 79 -6.07 -1.59 -13.55
CA GLN A 79 -5.21 -2.74 -13.34
C GLN A 79 -3.76 -2.30 -13.07
N GLN A 80 -3.30 -1.27 -13.78
CA GLN A 80 -1.94 -0.75 -13.62
C GLN A 80 -1.72 -0.06 -12.26
N ALA A 81 -2.71 0.67 -11.77
CA ALA A 81 -2.66 1.32 -10.45
C ALA A 81 -2.46 0.29 -9.34
N TYR A 82 -3.32 -0.74 -9.34
CA TYR A 82 -3.21 -1.86 -8.39
C TYR A 82 -1.85 -2.57 -8.45
N TYR A 83 -1.30 -2.84 -9.64
CA TYR A 83 0.04 -3.44 -9.75
C TYR A 83 1.15 -2.52 -9.25
N ASN A 84 1.06 -1.22 -9.51
CA ASN A 84 2.00 -0.24 -9.00
C ASN A 84 1.95 -0.21 -7.47
N HIS A 85 0.76 -0.31 -6.87
CA HIS A 85 0.58 -0.35 -5.43
C HIS A 85 1.16 -1.61 -4.80
N CYS A 86 0.90 -2.79 -5.40
CA CYS A 86 1.51 -4.05 -4.98
C CYS A 86 3.05 -3.97 -5.03
N ARG A 87 3.60 -3.40 -6.11
CA ARG A 87 5.05 -3.20 -6.25
C ARG A 87 5.61 -2.23 -5.20
N ALA A 88 4.90 -1.14 -4.90
CA ALA A 88 5.30 -0.20 -3.87
C ALA A 88 5.31 -0.86 -2.47
N CYS A 89 4.31 -1.69 -2.16
CA CYS A 89 4.25 -2.45 -0.91
C CYS A 89 5.45 -3.40 -0.77
N MET A 90 5.78 -4.15 -1.83
CA MET A 90 6.95 -5.04 -1.82
C MET A 90 8.25 -4.28 -1.59
N ARG A 91 8.45 -3.15 -2.27
CA ARG A 91 9.63 -2.29 -2.05
C ARG A 91 9.71 -1.73 -0.63
N LEU A 92 8.56 -1.40 -0.03
CA LEU A 92 8.51 -0.94 1.35
C LEU A 92 8.88 -2.06 2.32
N VAL A 93 8.40 -3.28 2.11
CA VAL A 93 8.80 -4.48 2.88
C VAL A 93 10.31 -4.71 2.78
N GLU A 94 10.86 -4.68 1.55
CA GLU A 94 12.31 -4.81 1.32
C GLU A 94 13.09 -3.73 2.08
N ALA A 95 12.67 -2.47 1.98
CA ALA A 95 13.34 -1.35 2.62
C ALA A 95 13.26 -1.38 4.17
N ARG A 96 12.24 -2.04 4.73
CA ARG A 96 12.08 -2.21 6.19
C ARG A 96 12.95 -3.31 6.77
N GLY A 97 13.45 -4.22 5.92
CA GLY A 97 14.24 -5.38 6.31
C GLY A 97 13.40 -6.55 6.81
N ALA A 98 13.87 -7.77 6.53
CA ALA A 98 13.14 -9.01 6.80
C ALA A 98 12.79 -9.21 8.28
N ASP A 99 13.69 -8.81 9.20
CA ASP A 99 13.50 -8.96 10.65
C ASP A 99 12.22 -8.30 11.16
N ARG A 100 11.79 -7.20 10.52
CA ARG A 100 10.56 -6.49 10.89
C ARG A 100 9.27 -7.20 10.47
N HIS A 101 9.37 -8.27 9.70
CA HIS A 101 8.23 -9.03 9.17
C HIS A 101 8.17 -10.46 9.70
N MET A 102 8.93 -10.77 10.76
CA MET A 102 9.01 -12.13 11.33
C MET A 102 7.91 -12.45 12.34
N SER A 103 7.21 -11.44 12.88
CA SER A 103 6.13 -11.63 13.85
C SER A 103 5.19 -10.42 13.92
N GLY A 104 4.08 -10.55 14.66
CA GLY A 104 3.17 -9.44 14.95
C GLY A 104 2.42 -8.93 13.73
N VAL A 105 1.93 -7.68 13.81
CA VAL A 105 1.09 -7.08 12.76
C VAL A 105 1.84 -6.97 11.43
N ALA A 106 3.12 -6.57 11.44
CA ALA A 106 3.93 -6.49 10.23
C ALA A 106 4.09 -7.84 9.49
N HIS A 107 4.06 -8.97 10.22
CA HIS A 107 4.04 -10.30 9.61
C HIS A 107 2.72 -10.59 8.91
N GLU A 108 1.60 -10.32 9.57
CA GLU A 108 0.25 -10.51 8.98
C GLU A 108 0.07 -9.64 7.73
N LEU A 109 0.53 -8.40 7.77
CA LEU A 109 0.53 -7.50 6.61
C LEU A 109 1.38 -8.07 5.46
N PHE A 110 2.57 -8.58 5.76
CA PHE A 110 3.43 -9.23 4.76
C PHE A 110 2.76 -10.44 4.11
N LEU A 111 2.13 -11.32 4.89
CA LEU A 111 1.39 -12.47 4.35
C LEU A 111 0.23 -12.02 3.44
N GLY A 112 -0.47 -10.95 3.82
CA GLY A 112 -1.52 -10.34 2.99
C GLY A 112 -1.02 -9.82 1.64
N ILE A 113 0.16 -9.18 1.59
CA ILE A 113 0.79 -8.74 0.34
C ILE A 113 1.17 -9.95 -0.53
N ARG A 114 1.74 -10.99 0.08
CA ARG A 114 2.17 -12.20 -0.63
C ARG A 114 0.99 -12.91 -1.30
N ALA A 115 -0.15 -13.00 -0.61
CA ALA A 115 -1.37 -13.60 -1.17
C ALA A 115 -1.91 -12.84 -2.39
N GLN A 116 -1.82 -11.50 -2.39
CA GLN A 116 -2.30 -10.66 -3.49
C GLN A 116 -1.57 -10.88 -4.82
N GLY A 117 -0.30 -11.27 -4.79
CA GLY A 117 0.45 -11.51 -6.02
C GLY A 117 0.31 -12.91 -6.63
N HIS A 118 -0.48 -13.81 -6.04
CA HIS A 118 -0.79 -15.14 -6.62
C HIS A 118 -1.99 -15.11 -7.59
N GLY A 119 -2.69 -13.99 -7.73
CA GLY A 119 -3.63 -13.76 -8.83
C GLY A 119 -2.87 -13.60 -10.15
N GLU A 120 -3.27 -14.35 -11.18
CA GLU A 120 -2.48 -14.73 -12.37
C GLU A 120 -1.75 -13.62 -13.16
N SER A 121 -1.99 -12.35 -12.89
CA SER A 121 -1.38 -11.23 -13.61
C SER A 121 -0.08 -10.69 -12.95
N CYS A 122 0.11 -10.89 -11.63
CA CYS A 122 1.31 -10.44 -10.90
C CYS A 122 2.41 -11.52 -10.78
N SER A 123 2.14 -12.70 -11.33
CA SER A 123 2.97 -13.92 -11.28
C SER A 123 4.40 -13.74 -11.80
N LYS A 124 4.67 -12.75 -12.66
CA LYS A 124 6.03 -12.47 -13.18
C LYS A 124 6.93 -11.69 -12.22
N LEU A 125 6.40 -11.10 -11.14
CA LEU A 125 7.20 -10.40 -10.12
C LEU A 125 7.46 -11.22 -8.84
N LEU A 126 6.76 -12.35 -8.64
CA LEU A 126 6.87 -13.17 -7.43
C LEU A 126 7.60 -14.51 -7.60
N ILE A 127 8.17 -14.79 -8.77
CA ILE A 127 9.14 -15.89 -8.90
C ILE A 127 10.53 -15.34 -8.54
N LYS A 128 10.73 -15.08 -7.24
CA LYS A 128 12.01 -15.33 -6.56
C LYS A 128 11.72 -15.99 -5.21
N PRO A 129 12.55 -16.95 -4.79
CA PRO A 129 12.27 -17.83 -3.65
C PRO A 129 12.50 -17.10 -2.33
N SER A 130 12.14 -17.76 -1.23
CA SER A 130 12.51 -17.58 0.19
C SER A 130 13.02 -16.22 0.72
N MET A 131 12.66 -15.90 1.97
CA MET A 131 13.11 -14.69 2.68
C MET A 131 14.64 -14.51 2.70
N ASP A 132 15.39 -15.62 2.61
CA ASP A 132 16.86 -15.66 2.57
C ASP A 132 17.44 -14.99 1.31
N ASP A 133 16.68 -14.95 0.20
CA ASP A 133 17.11 -14.36 -1.06
C ASP A 133 17.01 -12.82 -1.07
N TYR A 134 16.32 -12.21 -0.09
CA TYR A 134 16.15 -10.75 0.03
C TYR A 134 17.26 -10.08 0.87
N ALA A 135 18.11 -10.86 1.53
CA ALA A 135 19.16 -10.36 2.44
C ALA A 135 20.41 -9.80 1.71
N VAL A 136 20.50 -9.89 0.39
CA VAL A 136 21.77 -9.69 -0.35
C VAL A 136 22.05 -8.27 -0.89
N ASP A 137 21.11 -7.32 -0.82
CA ASP A 137 21.32 -5.97 -1.41
C ASP A 137 21.06 -4.77 -0.46
N ALA A 138 21.13 -4.98 0.86
CA ALA A 138 20.94 -3.94 1.88
C ALA A 138 22.12 -2.94 2.02
N ALA A 139 22.62 -2.40 0.91
CA ALA A 139 23.57 -1.28 0.92
C ALA A 139 22.91 -0.01 0.34
N PRO A 140 22.80 1.10 1.11
CA PRO A 140 22.14 2.30 0.63
C PRO A 140 23.02 3.03 -0.39
N LYS A 141 22.64 3.02 -1.66
CA LYS A 141 23.18 4.01 -2.61
C LYS A 141 22.41 5.31 -2.45
N ALA A 142 22.96 6.21 -1.66
CA ALA A 142 22.59 7.61 -1.66
C ALA A 142 22.77 8.20 -3.07
N ARG A 143 21.68 8.65 -3.70
CA ARG A 143 21.72 9.67 -4.75
C ARG A 143 20.53 10.61 -4.60
N TYR A 144 20.80 11.74 -3.94
CA TYR A 144 20.09 12.98 -4.20
C TYR A 144 20.37 13.39 -5.66
N GLY A 145 19.31 13.58 -6.44
CA GLY A 145 19.43 13.94 -7.86
C GLY A 145 18.07 14.27 -8.46
N SER A 146 17.76 15.56 -8.45
CA SER A 146 16.62 16.22 -9.11
C SER A 146 16.42 15.79 -10.55
N THR A 147 15.20 15.39 -10.92
CA THR A 147 14.46 15.90 -12.10
C THR A 147 12.97 15.58 -11.98
N SER A 148 12.17 16.66 -11.99
CA SER A 148 10.81 16.85 -12.49
C SER A 148 9.98 15.66 -12.97
N GLY A 149 8.76 15.55 -12.42
CA GLY A 149 7.52 15.34 -13.18
C GLY A 149 7.18 13.92 -13.64
N LEU A 150 6.21 13.29 -12.95
CA LEU A 150 5.01 12.61 -13.47
C LEU A 150 4.32 11.98 -12.24
N LEU A 151 3.17 12.50 -11.79
CA LEU A 151 1.82 12.08 -12.18
C LEU A 151 1.60 10.56 -12.05
N VAL A 152 0.83 10.23 -11.01
CA VAL A 152 0.15 8.97 -10.69
C VAL A 152 1.05 7.84 -10.19
#